data_AF-A0A965D884-F1
#
_entry.id   AF-A0A965D884-F1
#
_cell.length_a   1.000
_cell.length_b   1.000
_cell.length_c   1.000
_cell.angle_alpha   90.00
_cell.angle_beta   90.00
_cell.angle_gamma   90.00
#
_symmetry.space_group_name_H-M   'P 1'
#
loop_
_entity.id
_entity.type
_entity.pdbx_description
1 polymer ?
#
loop_
_entity_poly.entity_id
_entity_poly.type
_entity_poly.pdbx_seq_one_letter_code
_entity_poly.pdbx_strand_id
1 'polypeptide(L)'
;MAVQIKGPGIFLAQFAGDAAPFNSLENITKWAAGLGYKGVQIPTFDARLFDLEKAATSDTYCDEVCGICADAGVEITELSTHLQGQLIAVNPAYNEAFDAFAPAAVHGNPAARTEWAIDQMKKAAVASRKLGLKHTVSFTGSLAFPFLYPWPQRPAGLIEEAFAE
;
A
#
# COMPACT_ATOMS: atom_id res chain seq x y z
N MET A 1 16.39 -28.94 2.36
CA MET A 1 15.64 -28.25 1.30
C MET A 1 15.06 -26.98 1.90
N ALA A 2 15.36 -25.81 1.34
CA ALA A 2 14.74 -24.58 1.79
C ALA A 2 13.23 -24.68 1.52
N VAL A 3 12.42 -24.55 2.56
CA VAL A 3 10.97 -24.58 2.42
C VAL A 3 10.55 -23.33 1.63
N GLN A 4 10.06 -23.51 0.40
CA GLN A 4 9.72 -22.42 -0.52
C GLN A 4 8.38 -21.74 -0.16
N ILE A 5 7.54 -22.37 0.67
CA ILE A 5 6.24 -21.85 1.13
C ILE A 5 6.25 -21.77 2.66
N LYS A 6 6.16 -20.54 3.20
CA LYS A 6 6.24 -20.27 4.65
C LYS A 6 4.91 -20.39 5.40
N GLY A 7 3.82 -20.71 4.69
CA GLY A 7 2.46 -20.79 5.24
C GLY A 7 1.50 -19.78 4.60
N PRO A 8 0.22 -19.80 4.99
CA PRO A 8 -0.80 -18.90 4.46
C PRO A 8 -0.60 -17.46 4.95
N GLY A 9 -0.62 -16.51 4.01
CA GLY A 9 -0.64 -15.07 4.28
C GLY A 9 -2.02 -14.47 3.99
N ILE A 10 -2.37 -13.38 4.67
CA ILE A 10 -3.60 -12.63 4.44
C ILE A 10 -3.33 -11.14 4.27
N PHE A 11 -4.06 -10.50 3.35
CA PHE A 11 -4.02 -9.05 3.19
C PHE A 11 -5.07 -8.36 4.05
N LEU A 12 -4.64 -7.61 5.07
CA LEU A 12 -5.54 -7.06 6.08
C LEU A 12 -6.50 -6.00 5.55
N ALA A 13 -6.13 -5.27 4.48
CA ALA A 13 -6.98 -4.21 3.92
C ALA A 13 -8.34 -4.72 3.41
N GLN A 14 -8.44 -6.00 3.03
CA GLN A 14 -9.69 -6.59 2.57
C GLN A 14 -10.74 -6.72 3.68
N PHE A 15 -10.31 -6.63 4.94
CA PHE A 15 -11.15 -6.86 6.11
C PHE A 15 -11.24 -5.64 7.03
N ALA A 16 -10.30 -4.69 6.92
CA ALA A 16 -10.25 -3.48 7.75
C ALA A 16 -11.58 -2.72 7.77
N GLY A 17 -12.01 -2.29 8.95
CA GLY A 17 -13.30 -1.63 9.13
C GLY A 17 -13.42 -0.96 10.51
N ASP A 18 -14.53 -0.26 10.73
CA ASP A 18 -14.71 0.55 11.96
C ASP A 18 -15.00 -0.29 13.22
N ALA A 19 -15.49 -1.52 13.04
CA ALA A 19 -15.89 -2.40 14.14
C ALA A 19 -14.84 -3.46 14.46
N ALA A 20 -14.73 -3.82 15.74
CA ALA A 20 -13.91 -4.96 16.16
C ALA A 20 -14.38 -6.27 15.49
N PRO A 21 -13.46 -7.19 15.13
CA PRO A 21 -12.01 -7.13 15.37
C PRO A 21 -11.21 -6.37 14.30
N PHE A 22 -11.85 -5.69 13.34
CA PHE A 22 -11.20 -5.16 12.14
C PHE A 22 -10.68 -3.72 12.26
N ASN A 23 -10.75 -3.14 13.45
CA ASN A 23 -10.57 -1.71 13.71
C ASN A 23 -9.24 -1.34 14.38
N SER A 24 -8.37 -2.32 14.63
CA SER A 24 -7.01 -2.11 15.16
C SER A 24 -6.08 -3.23 14.71
N LEU A 25 -4.78 -2.94 14.65
CA LEU A 25 -3.77 -3.95 14.30
C LEU A 25 -3.82 -5.16 15.24
N GLU A 26 -3.88 -4.92 16.55
CA GLU A 26 -3.88 -5.99 17.56
C GLU A 26 -5.08 -6.95 17.41
N ASN A 27 -6.28 -6.41 17.20
CA ASN A 27 -7.48 -7.24 17.11
C ASN A 27 -7.51 -8.03 15.80
N ILE A 28 -7.13 -7.39 14.69
CA ILE A 28 -7.20 -8.02 13.37
C ILE A 28 -6.11 -9.09 13.19
N THR A 29 -4.92 -8.92 13.79
CA THR A 29 -3.87 -9.94 13.77
C THR A 29 -4.25 -11.14 14.63
N LYS A 30 -4.86 -10.93 15.81
CA LYS A 30 -5.41 -12.03 16.63
C LYS A 30 -6.50 -12.81 15.90
N TRP A 31 -7.40 -12.10 15.21
CA TRP A 31 -8.42 -12.73 14.37
C TRP A 31 -7.78 -13.56 13.24
N ALA A 32 -6.81 -13.00 12.50
CA ALA A 32 -6.12 -13.70 11.43
C ALA A 32 -5.39 -14.96 11.93
N ALA A 33 -4.69 -14.86 13.06
CA ALA A 33 -4.02 -15.98 13.69
C ALA A 33 -5.01 -17.08 14.11
N GLY A 34 -6.17 -16.70 14.66
CA GLY A 34 -7.24 -17.63 15.04
C GLY A 34 -7.82 -18.41 13.85
N LEU A 35 -7.71 -17.88 12.63
CA LEU A 35 -8.06 -18.57 11.38
C LEU A 35 -6.93 -19.46 10.82
N GLY A 36 -5.74 -19.45 11.43
CA GLY A 36 -4.60 -20.26 11.02
C GLY A 36 -3.62 -19.57 10.07
N TYR A 37 -3.79 -18.27 9.79
CA TYR A 37 -2.80 -17.51 9.04
C TYR A 37 -1.47 -17.41 9.78
N LYS A 38 -0.38 -17.38 9.02
CA LYS A 38 1.00 -17.27 9.53
C LYS A 38 1.65 -15.94 9.19
N GLY A 39 1.14 -15.28 8.14
CA GLY A 39 1.63 -13.99 7.69
C GLY A 39 0.50 -12.99 7.51
N VAL A 40 0.80 -11.72 7.77
CA VAL A 40 -0.10 -10.60 7.48
C VAL A 40 0.61 -9.59 6.58
N GLN A 41 -0.07 -9.17 5.54
CA GLN A 41 0.29 -8.00 4.75
C GLN A 41 -0.48 -6.80 5.26
N ILE A 42 0.24 -5.73 5.63
CA ILE A 42 -0.31 -4.57 6.33
C ILE A 42 -0.48 -3.39 5.36
N PRO A 43 -1.69 -2.83 5.20
CA PRO A 43 -1.87 -1.60 4.43
C PRO A 43 -1.30 -0.39 5.15
N THR A 44 -0.65 0.50 4.40
CA THR A 44 -0.07 1.72 4.95
C THR A 44 -0.99 2.95 4.83
N PHE A 45 -2.21 2.79 4.29
CA PHE A 45 -3.16 3.89 4.12
C PHE A 45 -4.14 4.04 5.29
N ASP A 46 -4.28 3.00 6.14
CA ASP A 46 -5.20 3.00 7.27
C ASP A 46 -4.44 3.18 8.59
N ALA A 47 -4.49 4.40 9.13
CA ALA A 47 -3.78 4.76 10.36
C ALA A 47 -4.24 3.97 11.60
N ARG A 48 -5.40 3.30 11.56
CA ARG A 48 -5.84 2.40 12.64
C ARG A 48 -5.02 1.12 12.69
N LEU A 49 -4.47 0.71 11.54
CA LEU A 49 -3.66 -0.49 11.41
C LEU A 49 -2.17 -0.15 11.38
N PHE A 50 -1.78 0.94 10.72
CA PHE A 50 -0.37 1.28 10.55
C PHE A 50 -0.16 2.78 10.29
N ASP A 51 0.64 3.42 11.14
CA ASP A 51 1.09 4.80 10.97
C ASP A 51 2.40 4.82 10.19
N LEU A 52 2.30 5.11 8.89
CA LEU A 52 3.44 5.13 7.99
C LEU A 52 4.46 6.22 8.33
N GLU A 53 4.02 7.38 8.79
CA GLU A 53 4.89 8.50 9.14
C GLU A 53 5.74 8.13 10.36
N LYS A 54 5.09 7.59 11.39
CA LYS A 54 5.76 7.14 12.60
C LYS A 54 6.70 5.97 12.30
N ALA A 55 6.30 5.03 11.45
CA ALA A 55 7.16 3.92 11.02
C ALA A 55 8.41 4.38 10.27
N ALA A 56 8.30 5.42 9.43
CA ALA A 56 9.46 5.96 8.72
C ALA A 56 10.47 6.65 9.66
N THR A 57 10.04 7.13 10.82
CA THR A 57 10.83 8.00 11.70
C THR A 57 11.19 7.39 13.06
N SER A 58 10.52 6.30 13.48
CA SER A 58 10.69 5.69 14.80
C SER A 58 10.96 4.19 14.71
N ASP A 59 12.14 3.77 15.17
CA ASP A 59 12.46 2.34 15.31
C ASP A 59 11.58 1.69 16.40
N THR A 60 11.34 2.40 17.50
CA THR A 60 10.46 1.95 18.59
C THR A 60 9.05 1.62 18.10
N TYR A 61 8.47 2.44 17.22
CA TYR A 61 7.16 2.12 16.66
C TYR A 61 7.20 0.87 15.77
N CYS A 62 8.26 0.66 15.00
CA CYS A 62 8.43 -0.56 14.22
C CYS A 62 8.54 -1.79 15.14
N ASP A 63 9.28 -1.68 16.25
CA ASP A 63 9.37 -2.73 17.27
C ASP A 63 8.01 -3.03 17.92
N GLU A 64 7.22 -2.00 18.22
CA GLU A 64 5.84 -2.13 18.74
C GLU A 64 4.95 -2.90 17.75
N VAL A 65 4.96 -2.53 16.46
CA VAL A 65 4.17 -3.22 15.42
C VAL A 65 4.62 -4.69 15.28
N CYS A 66 5.92 -4.95 15.25
CA CYS A 66 6.47 -6.30 15.24
C CYS A 66 6.02 -7.11 16.46
N GLY A 67 6.04 -6.50 17.65
CA GLY A 67 5.57 -7.10 18.90
C GLY A 67 4.09 -7.48 18.83
N ILE A 68 3.23 -6.57 18.38
CA ILE A 68 1.78 -6.82 18.22
C ILE A 68 1.51 -8.03 17.30
N CYS A 69 2.24 -8.13 16.19
CA CYS A 69 2.08 -9.25 15.26
C CYS A 69 2.60 -10.56 15.86
N ALA A 70 3.78 -10.52 16.49
CA ALA A 70 4.40 -11.67 17.12
C ALA A 70 3.56 -12.24 18.28
N ASP A 71 3.00 -11.36 19.12
CA ASP A 71 2.12 -11.73 20.24
C ASP A 71 0.82 -12.40 19.76
N ALA A 72 0.32 -12.02 18.59
CA ALA A 72 -0.81 -12.69 17.94
C ALA A 72 -0.39 -14.03 17.27
N GLY A 73 0.89 -14.27 17.04
CA GLY A 73 1.41 -15.46 16.37
C GLY A 73 1.48 -15.37 14.84
N VAL A 74 1.58 -14.16 14.30
CA VAL A 74 1.75 -13.90 12.85
C VAL A 74 3.00 -13.07 12.57
N GLU A 75 3.61 -13.28 11.41
CA GLU A 75 4.72 -12.45 10.91
C GLU A 75 4.20 -11.38 9.93
N ILE A 76 4.87 -10.23 9.89
CA ILE A 76 4.63 -9.24 8.85
C ILE A 76 5.30 -9.75 7.57
N THR A 77 4.54 -9.94 6.50
CA THR A 77 5.09 -10.42 5.22
C THR A 77 5.58 -9.26 4.36
N GLU A 78 4.71 -8.26 4.16
CA GLU A 78 4.99 -7.04 3.41
C GLU A 78 4.15 -5.87 3.94
N LEU A 79 4.63 -4.65 3.69
CA LEU A 79 3.77 -3.47 3.65
C LEU A 79 3.12 -3.37 2.28
N SER A 80 1.85 -2.93 2.22
CA SER A 80 1.16 -2.66 0.96
C SER A 80 0.93 -1.17 0.77
N THR A 81 1.31 -0.66 -0.40
CA THR A 81 1.13 0.73 -0.81
C THR A 81 0.29 0.85 -2.07
N HIS A 82 -0.69 -0.05 -2.28
CA HIS A 82 -1.47 -0.10 -3.51
C HIS A 82 -2.13 1.24 -3.87
N LEU A 83 -2.78 1.89 -2.91
CA LEU A 83 -3.46 3.18 -3.14
C LEU A 83 -2.45 4.30 -3.37
N GLN A 84 -1.39 4.39 -2.58
CA GLN A 84 -0.39 5.45 -2.72
C GLN A 84 0.40 5.29 -4.02
N GLY A 85 0.86 4.08 -4.34
CA GLY A 85 1.61 3.82 -5.57
C GLY A 85 0.77 3.96 -6.84
N GLN A 86 -0.54 3.68 -6.78
CA GLN A 86 -1.48 3.95 -7.87
C GLN A 86 -1.48 5.44 -8.27
N LEU A 87 -1.12 6.33 -7.35
CA LEU A 87 -1.13 7.78 -7.54
C LEU A 87 0.20 8.35 -8.06
N ILE A 88 1.21 7.52 -8.37
CA ILE A 88 2.45 8.00 -8.99
C ILE A 88 2.21 8.39 -10.46
N ALA A 89 1.67 7.46 -11.25
CA ALA A 89 1.39 7.66 -12.67
C ALA A 89 -0.13 7.69 -12.89
N VAL A 90 -0.71 8.89 -12.93
CA VAL A 90 -2.16 9.04 -13.13
C VAL A 90 -2.43 9.74 -14.45
N ASN A 91 -3.05 9.02 -15.39
CA ASN A 91 -3.60 9.66 -16.58
C ASN A 91 -4.65 10.70 -16.17
N PRO A 92 -4.69 11.91 -16.78
CA PRO A 92 -5.64 12.95 -16.45
C PRO A 92 -7.12 12.52 -16.45
N ALA A 93 -7.48 11.53 -17.28
CA ALA A 93 -8.84 10.96 -17.34
C ALA A 93 -9.31 10.35 -16.00
N TYR A 94 -8.39 10.01 -15.10
CA TYR A 94 -8.71 9.43 -13.78
C TYR A 94 -8.51 10.40 -12.62
N ASN A 95 -8.20 11.68 -12.89
CA ASN A 95 -7.87 12.63 -11.83
C ASN A 95 -8.95 12.73 -10.74
N GLU A 96 -10.21 12.91 -11.13
CA GLU A 96 -11.33 13.01 -10.19
C GLU A 96 -11.54 11.71 -9.40
N ALA A 97 -11.51 10.56 -10.08
CA ALA A 97 -11.74 9.26 -9.45
C ALA A 97 -10.66 8.91 -8.42
N PHE A 98 -9.42 9.31 -8.67
CA PHE A 98 -8.26 8.97 -7.84
C PHE A 98 -8.00 9.94 -6.69
N ASP A 99 -8.72 11.07 -6.60
CA ASP A 99 -8.65 11.92 -5.42
C ASP A 99 -9.09 11.17 -4.16
N ALA A 100 -10.07 10.27 -4.26
CA ALA A 100 -10.54 9.46 -3.13
C ALA A 100 -9.45 8.59 -2.47
N PHE A 101 -8.29 8.38 -3.12
CA PHE A 101 -7.17 7.61 -2.59
C PHE A 101 -6.11 8.47 -1.87
N ALA A 102 -6.26 9.79 -1.91
CA ALA A 102 -5.34 10.73 -1.29
C ALA A 102 -6.03 11.53 -0.16
N PRO A 103 -5.26 12.18 0.73
CA PRO A 103 -5.83 13.09 1.72
C PRO A 103 -6.53 14.29 1.06
N ALA A 104 -7.59 14.79 1.70
CA ALA A 104 -8.36 15.93 1.20
C ALA A 104 -7.52 17.18 0.88
N ALA A 105 -6.39 17.34 1.57
CA ALA A 105 -5.48 18.47 1.37
C ALA A 105 -4.84 18.54 -0.04
N VAL A 106 -4.82 17.44 -0.80
CA VAL A 106 -4.25 17.38 -2.16
C VAL A 106 -5.30 17.11 -3.25
N HIS A 107 -6.58 17.07 -2.90
CA HIS A 107 -7.67 16.87 -3.88
C HIS A 107 -7.74 18.03 -4.87
N GLY A 108 -8.12 17.73 -6.12
CA GLY A 108 -8.17 18.70 -7.21
C GLY A 108 -6.80 19.20 -7.68
N ASN A 109 -5.71 18.68 -7.12
CA ASN A 109 -4.34 19.09 -7.46
C ASN A 109 -3.48 17.85 -7.82
N PRO A 110 -3.48 17.43 -9.10
CA PRO A 110 -2.75 16.23 -9.53
C PRO A 110 -1.25 16.27 -9.22
N ALA A 111 -0.60 17.43 -9.35
CA ALA A 111 0.83 17.57 -9.06
C ALA A 111 1.12 17.34 -7.57
N ALA A 112 0.38 18.01 -6.68
CA ALA A 112 0.53 17.82 -5.23
C ALA A 112 0.18 16.40 -4.79
N ARG A 113 -0.80 15.75 -5.43
CA ARG A 113 -1.15 14.35 -5.17
C ARG A 113 -0.01 13.40 -5.56
N THR A 114 0.63 13.62 -6.72
CA THR A 114 1.78 12.83 -7.15
C THR A 114 2.98 13.05 -6.22
N GLU A 115 3.26 14.29 -5.81
CA GLU A 115 4.31 14.58 -4.82
C GLU A 115 4.06 13.88 -3.49
N TRP A 116 2.82 13.91 -3.00
CA TRP A 116 2.41 13.16 -1.81
C TRP A 116 2.62 11.66 -1.99
N ALA A 117 2.17 11.09 -3.12
CA ALA A 117 2.34 9.67 -3.41
C ALA A 117 3.81 9.23 -3.39
N ILE A 118 4.70 10.01 -4.02
CA ILE A 118 6.14 9.77 -4.04
C ILE A 118 6.71 9.78 -2.61
N ASP A 119 6.31 10.73 -1.78
CA ASP A 119 6.72 10.82 -0.38
C ASP A 119 6.27 9.59 0.42
N GLN A 120 5.01 9.16 0.27
CA GLN A 120 4.50 7.95 0.92
C GLN A 120 5.29 6.70 0.51
N MET A 121 5.62 6.57 -0.78
CA MET A 121 6.41 5.44 -1.27
C MET A 121 7.84 5.42 -0.70
N LYS A 122 8.47 6.59 -0.54
CA LYS A 122 9.77 6.71 0.12
C LYS A 122 9.69 6.31 1.60
N LYS A 123 8.66 6.77 2.32
CA LYS A 123 8.41 6.40 3.72
C LYS A 123 8.17 4.90 3.87
N ALA A 124 7.42 4.29 2.97
CA ALA A 124 7.19 2.84 2.96
C ALA A 124 8.47 2.05 2.74
N ALA A 125 9.39 2.53 1.89
CA ALA A 125 10.70 1.91 1.72
C ALA A 125 11.55 1.99 3.00
N VAL A 126 11.55 3.14 3.69
CA VAL A 126 12.26 3.31 4.97
C VAL A 126 11.65 2.42 6.06
N ALA A 127 10.33 2.44 6.22
CA ALA A 127 9.61 1.61 7.19
C ALA A 127 9.83 0.11 6.92
N SER A 128 9.77 -0.33 5.67
CA SER A 128 10.06 -1.72 5.29
C SER A 128 11.47 -2.13 5.72
N ARG A 129 12.47 -1.27 5.52
CA ARG A 129 13.84 -1.52 5.97
C ARG A 129 13.93 -1.66 7.50
N LYS A 130 13.26 -0.78 8.24
CA LYS A 130 13.22 -0.82 9.72
C LYS A 130 12.57 -2.09 10.25
N LEU A 131 11.51 -2.56 9.58
CA LEU A 131 10.83 -3.83 9.87
C LEU A 131 11.61 -5.08 9.38
N GLY A 132 12.78 -4.91 8.75
CA GLY A 132 13.58 -6.03 8.21
C GLY A 132 12.99 -6.69 6.95
N LEU A 133 11.99 -6.05 6.32
CA LEU A 133 11.33 -6.54 5.11
C LEU A 133 12.23 -6.28 3.88
N LYS A 134 12.22 -7.24 2.95
CA LYS A 134 13.00 -7.15 1.69
C LYS A 134 12.16 -6.80 0.47
N HIS A 135 10.84 -6.81 0.62
CA HIS A 135 9.88 -6.59 -0.45
C HIS A 135 8.74 -5.71 0.05
N THR A 136 8.11 -5.00 -0.88
CA THR A 136 6.88 -4.24 -0.70
C THR A 136 5.98 -4.54 -1.87
N VAL A 137 4.67 -4.48 -1.67
CA VAL A 137 3.68 -4.65 -2.75
C VAL A 137 2.98 -3.32 -3.02
N SER A 138 2.80 -3.01 -4.30
CA SER A 138 2.24 -1.73 -4.73
C SER A 138 1.61 -1.84 -6.10
N PHE A 139 0.86 -0.81 -6.46
CA PHE A 139 0.64 -0.47 -7.86
C PHE A 139 1.56 0.67 -8.26
N THR A 140 1.73 0.86 -9.57
CA THR A 140 2.57 1.91 -10.15
C THR A 140 1.77 3.08 -10.69
N GLY A 141 0.44 2.93 -10.80
CA GLY A 141 -0.36 3.73 -11.72
C GLY A 141 -0.05 3.38 -13.18
N SER A 142 -0.64 4.13 -14.10
CA SER A 142 -0.39 4.01 -15.53
C SER A 142 -0.90 5.23 -16.30
N LEU A 143 0.00 5.87 -17.05
CA LEU A 143 -0.32 7.01 -17.92
C LEU A 143 -1.06 6.58 -19.20
N ALA A 144 -0.86 5.34 -19.65
CA ALA A 144 -1.43 4.83 -20.90
C ALA A 144 -2.59 3.82 -20.72
N PHE A 145 -3.01 3.53 -19.48
CA PHE A 145 -4.08 2.54 -19.22
C PHE A 145 -5.41 2.82 -19.93
N PRO A 146 -5.90 4.08 -20.06
CA PRO A 146 -7.12 4.36 -20.84
C PRO A 146 -7.04 3.86 -22.28
N PHE A 147 -5.83 3.72 -22.82
CA PHE A 147 -5.59 3.34 -24.20
C PHE A 147 -5.35 1.84 -24.36
N LEU A 148 -5.51 1.04 -23.30
CA LEU A 148 -5.32 -0.42 -23.36
C LEU A 148 -6.18 -1.05 -24.45
N TYR A 149 -7.43 -0.64 -24.59
CA TYR A 149 -8.29 -1.07 -25.69
C TYR A 149 -7.92 -0.30 -26.97
N PRO A 150 -7.44 -0.96 -28.04
CA PRO A 150 -6.86 -0.28 -29.20
C PRO A 150 -7.95 0.11 -30.23
N TRP A 151 -9.11 0.57 -29.77
CA TRP A 151 -10.20 1.02 -30.63
C TRP A 151 -10.79 2.36 -30.14
N PRO A 152 -10.84 3.39 -31.01
CA PRO A 152 -10.28 3.43 -32.36
C PRO A 152 -8.76 3.18 -32.36
N GLN A 153 -8.18 2.86 -33.53
CA GLN A 153 -6.75 2.56 -33.64
C GLN A 153 -5.92 3.67 -32.98
N ARG A 154 -4.95 3.28 -32.16
CA ARG A 154 -4.08 4.23 -31.46
C ARG A 154 -3.29 5.05 -32.49
N PRO A 155 -3.33 6.39 -32.44
CA PRO A 155 -2.47 7.20 -33.28
C PRO A 155 -1.00 6.90 -32.97
N ALA A 156 -0.14 7.04 -34.00
CA ALA A 156 1.30 6.98 -33.82
C ALA A 156 1.74 8.11 -32.87
N GLY A 157 2.65 7.81 -31.94
CA GLY A 157 3.14 8.79 -30.96
C GLY A 157 2.39 8.81 -29.62
N LEU A 158 1.23 8.14 -29.50
CA LEU A 158 0.41 8.18 -28.28
C LEU A 158 1.16 7.68 -27.02
N ILE A 159 1.98 6.64 -27.18
CA ILE A 159 2.72 6.07 -26.05
C ILE A 159 3.86 7.02 -25.68
N GLU A 160 4.58 7.54 -26.66
CA GLU A 160 5.64 8.53 -26.47
C GLU A 160 5.11 9.78 -25.76
N GLU A 161 3.94 10.29 -26.16
CA GLU A 161 3.27 11.43 -25.51
C GLU A 161 2.92 11.13 -24.05
N ALA A 162 2.36 9.95 -23.77
CA ALA A 162 2.02 9.52 -22.41
C ALA A 162 3.24 9.35 -21.48
N PHE A 163 4.47 9.34 -22.00
CA PHE A 163 5.70 9.25 -21.20
C PHE A 163 6.59 10.49 -21.33
N ALA A 164 6.14 11.53 -22.04
CA ALA A 164 6.85 12.81 -22.18
C ALA A 164 6.53 13.83 -21.05
N GLU A 165 5.71 13.40 -20.07
CA GLU A 165 5.23 14.18 -18.92
C GLU A 165 6.34 14.66 -17.96
#